data_AF-A0A133PB65-F1
#
_entry.id   AF-A0A133PB65-F1
#
_cell.length_a   1.000
_cell.length_b   1.000
_cell.length_c   1.000
_cell.angle_alpha   90.00
_cell.angle_beta   90.00
_cell.angle_gamma   90.00
#
_symmetry.space_group_name_H-M   'P 1'
#
loop_
_entity.id
_entity.type
_entity.pdbx_description
1 polymer ?
#
loop_
_entity_poly.entity_id
_entity_poly.type
_entity_poly.pdbx_seq_one_letter_code
_entity_poly.pdbx_strand_id
1 'polypeptide(L)'
;MNEKFEKSAPNKEELERYSKIYNKGKKYFLSKNDLKKAYRMDELYLQLPSNIREKLPKIQVDINKHNEDAKTIGKNQYEKAKSMKENTFRERVTKYIEYSKVLCYDKSIRDTILTDRKKIEDKIEKTMDYKIVGGNDELLNSKIAENYRGYIEYNSFINTKDNPDTILEITTKLIEYTPDKIKEKKYMNDFDEIYTDENGKEVTNTVKYLKRHFFKTSNMKVEVKYKLTSTLTGEVILQGSKALDYEEYTYWDTYTVISGTLKDRSQFYQDGKEETLSDKERFFREMAIKILRVINQELKKLQDYDFLKIYIS
;
A
#
# COMPACT_ATOMS: atom_id res chain seq x y z
N MET A 1 10.66 13.05 24.06
CA MET A 1 10.38 13.14 25.50
C MET A 1 8.85 13.16 25.63
N ASN A 2 8.22 11.99 25.79
CA ASN A 2 6.77 11.85 25.93
C ASN A 2 6.46 11.66 27.41
N GLU A 3 6.08 12.74 28.07
CA GLU A 3 5.38 12.68 29.35
C GLU A 3 3.98 12.07 29.17
N LYS A 4 3.51 11.41 30.23
CA LYS A 4 2.20 10.74 30.40
C LYS A 4 2.05 9.31 29.87
N PHE A 5 2.87 8.41 30.42
CA PHE A 5 2.36 7.16 30.99
C PHE A 5 3.07 6.87 32.31
N GLU A 6 2.97 7.79 33.28
CA GLU A 6 3.11 7.36 34.68
C GLU A 6 1.90 6.47 34.98
N LYS A 7 2.09 5.16 34.86
CA LYS A 7 1.10 4.17 35.29
C LYS A 7 0.93 4.33 36.80
N SER A 8 -0.10 5.06 37.22
CA SER A 8 -0.62 4.96 38.58
C SER A 8 -0.79 3.47 38.90
N ALA A 9 -0.27 3.03 40.04
CA ALA A 9 -0.46 1.65 40.48
C ALA A 9 -1.96 1.30 40.44
N PRO A 10 -2.35 0.13 39.89
CA PRO A 10 -3.75 -0.20 39.72
C PRO A 10 -4.48 -0.17 41.06
N ASN A 11 -5.65 0.47 41.07
CA ASN A 11 -6.46 0.63 42.26
C ASN A 11 -7.23 -0.67 42.59
N LYS A 12 -7.84 -0.74 43.77
CA LYS A 12 -8.53 -1.94 44.25
C LYS A 12 -9.66 -2.39 43.32
N GLU A 13 -10.43 -1.46 42.77
CA GLU A 13 -11.56 -1.74 41.90
C GLU A 13 -11.11 -2.34 40.55
N GLU A 14 -10.01 -1.82 39.99
CA GLU A 14 -9.39 -2.36 38.78
C GLU A 14 -8.89 -3.80 38.97
N LEU A 15 -8.26 -4.09 40.10
CA LEU A 15 -7.78 -5.43 40.45
C LEU A 15 -8.93 -6.42 40.66
N GLU A 16 -10.02 -5.99 41.31
CA GLU A 16 -11.23 -6.80 41.47
C GLU A 16 -11.92 -7.07 40.13
N ARG A 17 -12.04 -6.05 39.28
CA ARG A 17 -12.60 -6.16 37.94
C ARG A 17 -11.78 -7.13 37.09
N TYR A 18 -10.45 -7.02 37.12
CA TYR A 18 -9.54 -7.93 36.41
C TYR A 18 -9.76 -9.38 36.87
N SER A 19 -9.75 -9.62 38.18
CA SER A 19 -9.99 -10.96 38.75
C SER A 19 -11.33 -11.56 38.31
N LYS A 20 -12.40 -10.74 38.29
CA LYS A 20 -13.73 -11.16 37.85
C LYS A 20 -13.75 -11.51 36.36
N ILE A 21 -13.12 -10.69 35.52
CA ILE A 21 -13.04 -10.92 34.07
C ILE A 21 -12.25 -12.20 33.79
N TYR A 22 -11.08 -12.36 34.42
CA TYR A 22 -10.25 -13.55 34.27
C TYR A 22 -11.01 -14.82 34.67
N ASN A 23 -11.60 -14.88 35.87
CA ASN A 23 -12.28 -16.09 36.33
C ASN A 23 -13.50 -16.44 35.48
N LYS A 24 -14.29 -15.42 35.08
CA LYS A 24 -15.44 -15.62 34.19
C LYS A 24 -15.01 -16.08 32.80
N GLY A 25 -13.97 -15.46 32.24
CA GLY A 25 -13.45 -15.81 30.92
C GLY A 25 -12.86 -17.22 30.89
N LYS A 26 -12.09 -17.61 31.91
CA LYS A 26 -11.47 -18.94 31.99
C LYS A 26 -12.53 -20.02 32.06
N LYS A 27 -13.52 -19.85 32.94
CA LYS A 27 -14.68 -20.74 33.04
C LYS A 27 -15.44 -20.83 31.71
N TYR A 28 -15.64 -19.70 31.05
CA TYR A 28 -16.31 -19.66 29.74
C TYR A 28 -15.54 -20.46 28.67
N PHE A 29 -14.25 -20.22 28.49
CA PHE A 29 -13.47 -20.91 27.46
C PHE A 29 -13.37 -22.42 27.72
N LEU A 30 -13.18 -22.84 28.98
CA LEU A 30 -13.21 -24.25 29.35
C LEU A 30 -14.58 -24.88 29.08
N SER A 31 -15.69 -24.19 29.35
CA SER A 31 -17.04 -24.69 29.04
C SER A 31 -17.31 -24.85 27.53
N LYS A 32 -16.52 -24.17 26.69
CA LYS A 32 -16.55 -24.28 25.22
C LYS A 32 -15.49 -25.22 24.67
N ASN A 33 -14.76 -25.92 25.53
CA ASN A 33 -13.63 -26.77 25.17
C ASN A 33 -12.53 -26.00 24.38
N ASP A 34 -12.40 -24.70 24.61
CA ASP A 34 -11.41 -23.83 23.95
C ASP A 34 -10.15 -23.72 24.83
N LEU A 35 -9.40 -24.83 24.90
CA LEU A 35 -8.20 -24.96 25.73
C LEU A 35 -7.17 -23.88 25.39
N LYS A 36 -7.02 -23.53 24.10
CA LYS A 36 -6.07 -22.53 23.63
C LYS A 36 -6.34 -21.14 24.20
N LYS A 37 -7.60 -20.71 24.26
CA LYS A 37 -7.96 -19.41 24.87
C LYS A 37 -7.86 -19.44 26.39
N ALA A 38 -8.22 -20.54 27.03
CA ALA A 38 -8.03 -20.70 28.47
C ALA A 38 -6.54 -20.59 28.85
N TYR A 39 -5.67 -21.34 28.16
CA TYR A 39 -4.22 -21.24 28.30
C TYR A 39 -3.70 -19.82 28.08
N ARG A 40 -4.17 -19.12 27.03
CA ARG A 40 -3.71 -17.75 26.75
C ARG A 40 -4.05 -16.78 27.88
N MET A 41 -5.14 -17.00 28.61
CA MET A 41 -5.47 -16.19 29.76
C MET A 41 -4.49 -16.43 30.91
N ASP A 42 -4.17 -17.68 31.20
CA ASP A 42 -3.18 -18.06 32.21
C ASP A 42 -1.82 -17.47 31.85
N GLU A 43 -1.41 -17.57 30.58
CA GLU A 43 -0.16 -17.02 30.06
C GLU A 43 -0.09 -15.50 30.23
N LEU A 44 -1.16 -14.77 29.86
CA LEU A 44 -1.23 -13.31 30.04
C LEU A 44 -1.17 -12.90 31.51
N TYR A 45 -1.80 -13.67 32.40
CA TYR A 45 -1.70 -13.44 33.85
C TYR A 45 -0.26 -13.68 34.34
N LEU A 46 0.39 -14.76 33.90
CA LEU A 46 1.75 -15.10 34.32
C LEU A 46 2.80 -14.09 33.83
N GLN A 47 2.54 -13.41 32.71
CA GLN A 47 3.37 -12.32 32.17
C GLN A 47 3.25 -11.00 32.97
N LEU A 48 2.29 -10.88 33.90
CA LEU A 48 2.19 -9.71 34.76
C LEU A 48 3.39 -9.62 35.73
N PRO A 49 3.89 -8.40 36.02
CA PRO A 49 4.87 -8.20 37.07
C PRO A 49 4.44 -8.83 38.40
N SER A 50 5.38 -9.43 39.14
CA SER A 50 5.07 -10.16 40.38
C SER A 50 4.34 -9.30 41.42
N ASN A 51 4.72 -8.03 41.56
CA ASN A 51 4.05 -7.05 42.45
C ASN A 51 2.58 -6.76 42.09
N ILE A 52 2.15 -7.04 40.86
CA ILE A 52 0.75 -6.96 40.44
C ILE A 52 0.03 -8.29 40.70
N ARG A 53 0.67 -9.42 40.40
CA ARG A 53 0.11 -10.77 40.64
C ARG A 53 -0.18 -11.01 42.12
N GLU A 54 0.70 -10.58 43.01
CA GLU A 54 0.50 -10.65 44.48
C GLU A 54 -0.76 -9.92 44.95
N LYS A 55 -1.19 -8.88 44.23
CA LYS A 55 -2.42 -8.12 44.52
C LYS A 55 -3.69 -8.74 43.90
N LEU A 56 -3.58 -9.89 43.24
CA LEU A 56 -4.67 -10.62 42.60
C LEU A 56 -4.86 -12.03 43.21
N PRO A 57 -5.04 -12.16 44.54
CA PRO A 57 -5.07 -13.47 45.22
C PRO A 57 -6.24 -14.37 44.81
N LYS A 58 -7.27 -13.79 44.17
CA LYS A 58 -8.45 -14.52 43.65
C LYS A 58 -8.17 -15.25 42.33
N ILE A 59 -6.97 -15.11 41.77
CA ILE A 59 -6.52 -15.82 40.58
C ILE A 59 -5.51 -16.89 41.00
N GLN A 60 -5.83 -18.14 40.70
CA GLN A 60 -4.90 -19.27 40.88
C GLN A 60 -4.65 -19.91 39.52
N VAL A 61 -3.36 -20.08 39.20
CA VAL A 61 -2.90 -20.81 38.02
C VAL A 61 -2.11 -22.01 38.50
N ASP A 62 -2.56 -23.19 38.10
CA ASP A 62 -1.79 -24.42 38.27
C ASP A 62 -0.68 -24.44 37.20
N ILE A 63 0.56 -24.22 37.64
CA ILE A 63 1.73 -24.13 36.75
C ILE A 63 2.01 -25.46 36.05
N ASN A 64 1.79 -26.59 36.72
CA ASN A 64 2.02 -27.90 36.12
C ASN A 64 1.01 -28.15 35.00
N LYS A 65 -0.27 -27.90 35.28
CA LYS A 65 -1.32 -27.99 34.27
C LYS A 65 -1.12 -27.00 33.13
N HIS A 66 -0.71 -25.76 33.43
CA HIS A 66 -0.39 -24.76 32.40
C HIS A 66 0.70 -25.25 31.44
N ASN A 67 1.75 -25.87 31.98
CA ASN A 67 2.83 -26.44 31.17
C ASN A 67 2.37 -27.66 30.36
N GLU A 68 1.51 -28.52 30.90
CA GLU A 68 0.91 -29.65 30.16
C GLU A 68 -0.04 -29.19 29.05
N ASP A 69 -0.86 -28.17 29.33
CA ASP A 69 -1.75 -27.53 28.35
C ASP A 69 -0.92 -26.91 27.22
N ALA A 70 0.21 -26.26 27.55
CA ALA A 70 1.15 -25.71 26.57
C ALA A 70 1.67 -26.81 25.62
N LYS A 71 2.13 -27.94 26.15
CA LYS A 71 2.59 -29.09 25.35
C LYS A 71 1.47 -29.64 24.46
N THR A 72 0.27 -29.79 25.01
CA THR A 72 -0.90 -30.30 24.27
C THR A 72 -1.28 -29.38 23.12
N ILE A 73 -1.35 -28.07 23.38
CA ILE A 73 -1.64 -27.05 22.37
C ILE A 73 -0.54 -27.04 21.31
N GLY A 74 0.73 -27.06 21.71
CA GLY A 74 1.89 -27.10 20.83
C GLY A 74 1.85 -28.31 19.90
N LYS A 75 1.65 -29.52 20.44
CA LYS A 75 1.53 -30.75 19.66
C LYS A 75 0.38 -30.69 18.65
N ASN A 76 -0.81 -30.28 19.08
CA ASN A 76 -1.97 -30.17 18.19
C ASN A 76 -1.74 -29.15 17.08
N GLN A 77 -1.12 -28.01 17.40
CA GLN A 77 -0.80 -26.96 16.43
C GLN A 77 0.29 -27.42 15.44
N TYR A 78 1.26 -28.21 15.90
CA TYR A 78 2.30 -28.81 15.06
C TYR A 78 1.73 -29.84 14.09
N GLU A 79 0.89 -30.78 14.55
CA GLU A 79 0.24 -31.77 13.67
C GLU A 79 -0.68 -31.09 12.63
N LYS A 80 -1.38 -30.03 13.05
CA LYS A 80 -2.12 -29.18 12.11
C LYS A 80 -1.20 -28.57 11.06
N ALA A 81 -0.09 -27.95 11.45
CA ALA A 81 0.86 -27.37 10.50
C ALA A 81 1.43 -28.42 9.54
N LYS A 82 1.79 -29.60 10.05
CA LYS A 82 2.33 -30.72 9.27
C LYS A 82 1.38 -31.24 8.20
N SER A 83 0.09 -31.32 8.52
CA SER A 83 -0.97 -31.78 7.61
C SER A 83 -1.41 -30.75 6.56
N MET A 84 -0.92 -29.50 6.65
CA MET A 84 -1.20 -28.49 5.63
C MET A 84 -0.54 -28.81 4.29
N LYS A 85 -1.23 -28.46 3.21
CA LYS A 85 -0.71 -28.49 1.85
C LYS A 85 0.41 -27.48 1.67
N GLU A 86 1.22 -27.66 0.63
CA GLU A 86 2.39 -26.83 0.31
C GLU A 86 2.62 -26.73 -1.21
N ASN A 87 1.57 -26.93 -2.02
CA ASN A 87 1.67 -26.98 -3.48
C ASN A 87 1.79 -25.59 -4.09
N THR A 88 1.13 -24.60 -3.47
CA THR A 88 1.14 -23.19 -3.90
C THR A 88 2.02 -22.33 -3.01
N PHE A 89 2.49 -21.19 -3.53
CA PHE A 89 3.26 -20.19 -2.77
C PHE A 89 2.53 -19.79 -1.49
N ARG A 90 1.22 -19.50 -1.60
CA ARG A 90 0.39 -19.12 -0.45
C ARG A 90 0.29 -20.23 0.58
N GLU A 91 0.16 -21.48 0.15
CA GLU A 91 0.15 -22.64 1.05
C GLU A 91 1.51 -22.81 1.77
N ARG A 92 2.63 -22.69 1.05
CA ARG A 92 3.99 -22.74 1.64
C ARG A 92 4.18 -21.65 2.70
N VAL A 93 3.85 -20.39 2.38
CA VAL A 93 3.93 -19.26 3.32
C VAL A 93 3.02 -19.48 4.53
N THR A 94 1.77 -19.92 4.32
CA THR A 94 0.84 -20.17 5.43
C THR A 94 1.35 -21.30 6.33
N LYS A 95 1.87 -22.39 5.75
CA LYS A 95 2.43 -23.53 6.50
C LYS A 95 3.64 -23.11 7.33
N TYR A 96 4.53 -22.28 6.77
CA TYR A 96 5.64 -21.69 7.51
C TYR A 96 5.18 -20.85 8.70
N ILE A 97 4.17 -19.99 8.51
CA ILE A 97 3.59 -19.15 9.56
C ILE A 97 2.98 -20.03 10.67
N GLU A 98 2.26 -21.09 10.32
CA GLU A 98 1.69 -22.01 11.30
C GLU A 98 2.76 -22.76 12.09
N TYR A 99 3.88 -23.18 11.48
CA TYR A 99 5.04 -23.72 12.22
C TYR A 99 5.62 -22.71 13.20
N SER A 100 5.75 -21.44 12.79
CA SER A 100 6.30 -20.38 13.63
C SER A 100 5.44 -20.12 14.89
N LYS A 101 4.12 -20.28 14.80
CA LYS A 101 3.20 -20.18 15.96
C LYS A 101 3.41 -21.29 16.99
N VAL A 102 3.94 -22.46 16.60
CA VAL A 102 4.17 -23.58 17.53
C VAL A 102 5.31 -23.27 18.49
N LEU A 103 6.34 -22.53 18.03
CA LEU A 103 7.54 -22.19 18.81
C LEU A 103 7.24 -21.46 20.14
N CYS A 104 6.03 -20.90 20.28
CA CYS A 104 5.57 -20.19 21.47
C CYS A 104 5.06 -21.10 22.60
N TYR A 105 4.82 -22.40 22.37
CA TYR A 105 4.10 -23.26 23.32
C TYR A 105 4.96 -24.34 23.98
N ASP A 106 5.86 -25.00 23.23
CA ASP A 106 6.63 -26.12 23.75
C ASP A 106 8.10 -26.05 23.33
N LYS A 107 8.99 -25.82 24.31
CA LYS A 107 10.44 -25.74 24.09
C LYS A 107 11.05 -27.11 23.78
N SER A 108 10.44 -28.21 24.22
CA SER A 108 11.01 -29.55 24.05
C SER A 108 11.01 -30.03 22.60
N ILE A 109 10.06 -29.55 21.78
CA ILE A 109 9.95 -29.87 20.35
C ILE A 109 10.52 -28.78 19.45
N ARG A 110 11.19 -27.77 20.02
CA ARG A 110 11.69 -26.59 19.30
C ARG A 110 12.58 -26.96 18.11
N ASP A 111 13.55 -27.86 18.32
CA ASP A 111 14.52 -28.21 17.28
C ASP A 111 13.86 -28.95 16.11
N THR A 112 12.85 -29.77 16.40
CA THR A 112 12.06 -30.45 15.38
C THR A 112 11.26 -29.44 14.55
N ILE A 113 10.60 -28.48 15.20
CA ILE A 113 9.85 -27.42 14.52
C ILE A 113 10.78 -26.56 13.67
N LEU A 114 11.94 -26.17 14.19
CA LEU A 114 12.91 -25.36 13.44
C LEU A 114 13.40 -26.10 12.20
N THR A 115 13.65 -27.40 12.30
CA THR A 115 14.04 -28.25 11.18
C THR A 115 12.95 -28.31 10.10
N ASP A 116 11.71 -28.60 10.46
CA ASP A 116 10.61 -28.69 9.47
C ASP A 116 10.24 -27.33 8.90
N ARG A 117 10.30 -26.28 9.72
CA ARG A 117 10.13 -24.91 9.27
C ARG A 117 11.19 -24.53 8.24
N LYS A 118 12.45 -24.93 8.45
CA LYS A 118 13.54 -24.68 7.51
C LYS A 118 13.30 -25.35 6.15
N LYS A 119 12.81 -26.60 6.15
CA LYS A 119 12.43 -27.32 4.92
C LYS A 119 11.35 -26.58 4.12
N ILE A 120 10.38 -25.95 4.79
CA ILE A 120 9.36 -25.13 4.12
C ILE A 120 9.94 -23.80 3.64
N GLU A 121 10.74 -23.14 4.48
CA GLU A 121 11.44 -21.90 4.11
C GLU A 121 12.27 -22.07 2.83
N ASP A 122 12.96 -23.19 2.66
CA ASP A 122 13.80 -23.43 1.48
C ASP A 122 12.99 -23.71 0.20
N LYS A 123 11.67 -23.95 0.32
CA LYS A 123 10.74 -24.09 -0.81
C LYS A 123 9.98 -22.80 -1.14
N ILE A 124 10.03 -21.79 -0.28
CA ILE A 124 9.35 -20.51 -0.50
C ILE A 124 10.21 -19.67 -1.44
N GLU A 125 9.58 -19.15 -2.49
CA GLU A 125 10.15 -18.18 -3.40
C GLU A 125 10.51 -16.88 -2.67
N LYS A 126 11.78 -16.47 -2.75
CA LYS A 126 12.32 -15.29 -2.04
C LYS A 126 12.89 -14.26 -2.99
N THR A 127 13.08 -14.61 -4.25
CA THR A 127 13.72 -13.74 -5.24
C THR A 127 12.85 -13.54 -6.47
N MET A 128 13.01 -12.39 -7.12
CA MET A 128 12.22 -12.00 -8.28
C MET A 128 13.08 -11.27 -9.30
N ASP A 129 12.85 -11.54 -10.58
CA ASP A 129 13.24 -10.67 -11.69
C ASP A 129 11.99 -10.25 -12.49
N TYR A 130 12.18 -9.38 -13.47
CA TYR A 130 11.12 -8.98 -14.39
C TYR A 130 11.52 -9.17 -15.85
N LYS A 131 10.51 -9.28 -16.70
CA LYS A 131 10.65 -9.15 -18.14
C LYS A 131 9.49 -8.38 -18.73
N ILE A 132 9.79 -7.50 -19.68
CA ILE A 132 8.78 -6.87 -20.51
C ILE A 132 8.52 -7.81 -21.68
N VAL A 133 7.27 -8.27 -21.81
CA VAL A 133 6.89 -9.27 -22.81
C VAL A 133 5.98 -8.61 -23.83
N GLY A 134 6.52 -8.40 -25.03
CA GLY A 134 5.82 -7.71 -26.10
C GLY A 134 5.56 -6.23 -25.78
N GLY A 135 4.47 -5.73 -26.32
CA GLY A 135 4.10 -4.32 -26.28
C GLY A 135 4.29 -3.64 -27.63
N ASN A 136 3.36 -2.74 -27.95
CA ASN A 136 3.29 -2.07 -29.24
C ASN A 136 3.97 -0.69 -29.24
N ASP A 137 4.59 -0.28 -28.13
CA ASP A 137 5.29 1.00 -28.02
C ASP A 137 6.63 0.83 -27.28
N GLU A 138 7.73 1.09 -27.99
CA GLU A 138 9.10 0.91 -27.49
C GLU A 138 9.49 1.96 -26.44
N LEU A 139 8.99 3.20 -26.57
CA LEU A 139 9.30 4.28 -25.63
C LEU A 139 8.67 3.99 -24.27
N LEU A 140 7.42 3.55 -24.23
CA LEU A 140 6.78 3.18 -22.98
C LEU A 140 7.50 2.00 -22.32
N ASN A 141 7.87 0.99 -23.11
CA ASN A 141 8.62 -0.16 -22.62
C ASN A 141 9.99 0.23 -22.05
N SER A 142 10.73 1.11 -22.71
CA SER A 142 12.02 1.58 -22.20
C SER A 142 11.85 2.38 -20.90
N LYS A 143 10.82 3.24 -20.79
CA LYS A 143 10.54 3.97 -19.55
C LYS A 143 10.11 3.05 -18.41
N ILE A 144 9.42 1.94 -18.67
CA ILE A 144 9.15 0.93 -17.64
C ILE A 144 10.46 0.29 -17.16
N ALA A 145 11.33 -0.13 -18.08
CA ALA A 145 12.61 -0.75 -17.72
C ALA A 145 13.52 0.19 -16.92
N GLU A 146 13.62 1.46 -17.33
CA GLU A 146 14.40 2.51 -16.65
C GLU A 146 13.93 2.73 -15.20
N ASN A 147 12.61 2.69 -14.97
CA ASN A 147 12.02 3.07 -13.68
C ASN A 147 11.68 1.85 -12.79
N TYR A 148 11.76 0.62 -13.29
CA TYR A 148 11.34 -0.60 -12.58
C TYR A 148 11.87 -0.67 -11.14
N ARG A 149 13.18 -0.52 -10.97
CA ARG A 149 13.86 -0.66 -9.66
C ARG A 149 13.43 0.40 -8.64
N GLY A 150 13.04 1.59 -9.10
CA GLY A 150 12.64 2.69 -8.23
C GLY A 150 11.18 2.62 -7.75
N TYR A 151 10.33 1.80 -8.38
CA TYR A 151 8.89 1.77 -8.09
C TYR A 151 8.35 0.41 -7.68
N ILE A 152 9.11 -0.66 -7.91
CA ILE A 152 8.90 -1.97 -7.30
C ILE A 152 9.79 -2.04 -6.05
N GLU A 153 9.41 -1.28 -5.02
CA GLU A 153 10.09 -1.21 -3.72
C GLU A 153 9.56 -2.26 -2.73
N TYR A 154 10.46 -2.88 -1.96
CA TYR A 154 10.21 -3.75 -0.80
C TYR A 154 8.91 -4.56 -0.91
N ASN A 155 8.94 -5.53 -1.82
CA ASN A 155 8.02 -6.67 -1.80
C ASN A 155 8.72 -7.84 -1.08
N SER A 156 7.98 -8.88 -0.70
CA SER A 156 8.50 -10.11 -0.10
C SER A 156 9.58 -10.85 -0.93
N PHE A 157 9.96 -10.30 -2.08
CA PHE A 157 10.97 -10.81 -2.97
C PHE A 157 12.16 -9.86 -3.09
N ILE A 158 13.36 -10.41 -2.94
CA ILE A 158 14.63 -9.75 -3.21
C ILE A 158 14.84 -9.72 -4.73
N ASN A 159 15.05 -8.54 -5.30
CA ASN A 159 15.30 -8.41 -6.73
C ASN A 159 16.67 -9.03 -7.09
N THR A 160 16.71 -9.98 -8.02
CA THR A 160 17.94 -10.59 -8.57
C THR A 160 17.76 -10.93 -10.03
N LYS A 161 18.84 -10.91 -10.81
CA LYS A 161 18.87 -11.45 -12.18
C LYS A 161 19.42 -12.88 -12.23
N ASP A 162 20.18 -13.27 -11.21
CA ASP A 162 20.82 -14.57 -11.16
C ASP A 162 19.84 -15.60 -10.59
N ASN A 163 19.32 -16.45 -11.47
CA ASN A 163 18.41 -17.55 -11.15
C ASN A 163 17.27 -17.16 -10.18
N PRO A 164 16.40 -16.21 -10.56
CA PRO A 164 15.32 -15.75 -9.69
C PRO A 164 14.28 -16.85 -9.47
N ASP A 165 13.72 -16.94 -8.26
CA ASP A 165 12.66 -17.90 -7.91
C ASP A 165 11.34 -17.57 -8.60
N THR A 166 11.16 -16.31 -9.00
CA THR A 166 9.97 -15.82 -9.70
C THR A 166 10.32 -14.85 -10.81
N ILE A 167 9.48 -14.81 -11.85
CA ILE A 167 9.58 -13.83 -12.93
C ILE A 167 8.25 -13.08 -13.06
N LEU A 168 8.33 -11.75 -12.98
CA LEU A 168 7.24 -10.83 -13.26
C LEU A 168 7.25 -10.45 -14.75
N GLU A 169 6.29 -10.97 -15.49
CA GLU A 169 6.02 -10.57 -16.87
C GLU A 169 5.13 -9.32 -16.88
N ILE A 170 5.54 -8.28 -17.61
CA ILE A 170 4.76 -7.07 -17.83
C ILE A 170 4.53 -6.92 -19.34
N THR A 171 3.27 -6.84 -19.75
CA THR A 171 2.88 -6.56 -21.14
C THR A 171 2.05 -5.30 -21.17
N THR A 172 2.42 -4.36 -22.03
CA THR A 172 1.69 -3.11 -22.23
C THR A 172 1.05 -3.08 -23.61
N LYS A 173 -0.03 -2.33 -23.75
CA LYS A 173 -0.60 -1.97 -25.04
C LYS A 173 -1.01 -0.51 -24.97
N LEU A 174 -0.29 0.35 -25.68
CA LEU A 174 -0.69 1.72 -25.92
C LEU A 174 -1.95 1.70 -26.79
N ILE A 175 -3.07 2.16 -26.22
CA ILE A 175 -4.38 2.22 -26.88
C ILE A 175 -4.53 3.56 -27.58
N GLU A 176 -4.20 4.64 -26.89
CA GLU A 176 -4.36 6.01 -27.37
C GLU A 176 -3.26 6.90 -26.81
N TYR A 177 -2.77 7.82 -27.64
CA TYR A 177 -1.93 8.93 -27.23
C TYR A 177 -2.29 10.15 -28.06
N THR A 178 -2.78 11.20 -27.40
CA THR A 178 -3.06 12.50 -28.02
C THR A 178 -2.14 13.56 -27.41
N PRO A 179 -1.10 14.02 -28.11
CA PRO A 179 -0.25 15.11 -27.64
C PRO A 179 -0.89 16.49 -27.85
N ASP A 180 -0.69 17.40 -26.89
CA ASP A 180 -0.83 18.86 -27.03
C ASP A 180 -2.09 19.35 -27.74
N LYS A 181 -3.24 18.71 -27.48
CA LYS A 181 -4.50 19.11 -28.08
C LYS A 181 -4.98 20.42 -27.48
N ILE A 182 -5.02 21.48 -28.30
CA ILE A 182 -5.56 22.78 -27.92
C ILE A 182 -7.04 22.86 -28.30
N LYS A 183 -7.88 23.33 -27.37
CA LYS A 183 -9.29 23.68 -27.58
C LYS A 183 -9.54 25.11 -27.16
N GLU A 184 -10.27 25.86 -27.98
CA GLU A 184 -10.64 27.26 -27.70
C GLU A 184 -12.13 27.36 -27.35
N LYS A 185 -12.46 28.17 -26.33
CA LYS A 185 -13.81 28.67 -26.06
C LYS A 185 -13.81 30.19 -26.11
N LYS A 186 -14.87 30.78 -26.68
CA LYS A 186 -15.00 32.22 -26.89
C LYS A 186 -16.14 32.78 -26.05
N TYR A 187 -15.89 33.90 -25.38
CA TYR A 187 -16.88 34.60 -24.56
C TYR A 187 -16.84 36.09 -24.89
N MET A 188 -18.02 36.66 -25.14
CA MET A 188 -18.21 38.09 -25.35
C MET A 188 -18.56 38.72 -24.01
N ASN A 189 -17.82 39.73 -23.59
CA ASN A 189 -17.98 40.37 -22.28
C ASN A 189 -17.84 41.89 -22.39
N ASP A 190 -18.32 42.58 -21.36
CA ASP A 190 -18.15 44.02 -21.19
C ASP A 190 -17.14 44.27 -20.05
N PHE A 191 -16.33 45.31 -20.19
CA PHE A 191 -15.35 45.76 -19.20
C PHE A 191 -15.52 47.25 -18.95
N ASP A 192 -15.67 47.63 -17.69
CA ASP A 192 -15.78 49.03 -17.27
C ASP A 192 -14.42 49.51 -16.79
N GLU A 193 -13.84 50.50 -17.48
CA GLU A 193 -12.68 51.24 -16.98
C GLU A 193 -13.14 52.55 -16.33
N ILE A 194 -12.42 52.96 -15.28
CA ILE A 194 -12.67 54.24 -14.60
C ILE A 194 -11.49 55.15 -14.90
N TYR A 195 -11.78 56.35 -15.39
CA TYR A 195 -10.77 57.37 -15.64
C TYR A 195 -11.28 58.76 -15.26
N THR A 196 -10.34 59.67 -14.99
CA THR A 196 -10.64 61.07 -14.73
C THR A 196 -10.66 61.84 -16.05
N ASP A 197 -11.75 62.55 -16.33
CA ASP A 197 -11.86 63.40 -17.52
C ASP A 197 -11.05 64.70 -17.39
N GLU A 198 -11.01 65.49 -18.47
CA GLU A 198 -10.27 66.76 -18.53
C GLU A 198 -10.75 67.80 -17.49
N ASN A 199 -11.93 67.61 -16.89
CA ASN A 199 -12.53 68.48 -15.89
C ASN A 199 -12.33 67.96 -14.46
N GLY A 200 -11.58 66.87 -14.26
CA GLY A 200 -11.36 66.27 -12.94
C GLY A 200 -12.50 65.40 -12.45
N LYS A 201 -13.47 65.03 -13.31
CA LYS A 201 -14.61 64.19 -12.95
C LYS A 201 -14.33 62.72 -13.30
N GLU A 202 -14.67 61.81 -12.39
CA GLU A 202 -14.63 60.37 -12.68
C GLU A 202 -15.71 59.98 -13.69
N VAL A 203 -15.30 59.24 -14.72
CA VAL A 203 -16.17 58.73 -15.78
C VAL A 203 -15.92 57.23 -15.94
N THR A 204 -17.00 56.48 -16.12
CA THR A 204 -16.95 55.06 -16.47
C THR A 204 -17.06 54.90 -17.98
N ASN A 205 -16.13 54.17 -18.60
CA ASN A 205 -16.19 53.79 -20.00
C ASN A 205 -16.32 52.28 -20.13
N THR A 206 -17.40 51.83 -20.77
CA THR A 206 -17.67 50.41 -21.01
C THR A 206 -17.15 50.00 -22.39
N VAL A 207 -16.20 49.08 -22.44
CA VAL A 207 -15.70 48.47 -23.68
C VAL A 207 -16.16 47.03 -23.80
N LYS A 208 -16.40 46.57 -25.03
CA LYS A 208 -16.66 45.14 -25.28
C LYS A 208 -15.36 44.44 -25.62
N TYR A 209 -15.15 43.28 -25.02
CA TYR A 209 -14.01 42.43 -25.31
C TYR A 209 -14.40 40.99 -25.56
N LEU A 210 -13.63 40.34 -26.43
CA LEU A 210 -13.64 38.91 -26.66
C LEU A 210 -12.60 38.27 -25.74
N LYS A 211 -13.07 37.44 -24.81
CA LYS A 211 -12.23 36.50 -24.06
C LYS A 211 -12.12 35.19 -24.84
N ARG A 212 -10.91 34.79 -25.19
CA ARG A 212 -10.62 33.45 -25.71
C ARG A 212 -9.95 32.65 -24.60
N HIS A 213 -10.58 31.55 -24.22
CA HIS A 213 -10.08 30.63 -23.21
C HIS A 213 -9.56 29.38 -23.90
N PHE A 214 -8.27 29.11 -23.77
CA PHE A 214 -7.60 27.99 -24.38
C PHE A 214 -7.35 26.90 -23.33
N PHE A 215 -7.66 25.66 -23.69
CA PHE A 215 -7.27 24.47 -22.94
C PHE A 215 -6.24 23.71 -23.76
N LYS A 216 -5.12 23.35 -23.16
CA LYS A 216 -4.13 22.45 -23.78
C LYS A 216 -4.06 21.18 -22.95
N THR A 217 -4.26 20.04 -23.60
CA THR A 217 -4.37 18.73 -22.95
C THR A 217 -3.52 17.70 -23.67
N SER A 218 -2.79 16.88 -22.93
CA SER A 218 -2.14 15.66 -23.41
C SER A 218 -2.76 14.46 -22.70
N ASN A 219 -3.15 13.42 -23.44
CA ASN A 219 -3.74 12.22 -22.87
C ASN A 219 -3.08 10.95 -23.40
N MET A 220 -3.06 9.91 -22.57
CA MET A 220 -2.65 8.57 -22.94
C MET A 220 -3.49 7.52 -22.24
N LYS A 221 -3.82 6.46 -22.97
CA LYS A 221 -4.49 5.28 -22.45
C LYS A 221 -3.66 4.03 -22.74
N VAL A 222 -3.39 3.24 -21.71
CA VAL A 222 -2.59 2.01 -21.78
C VAL A 222 -3.36 0.86 -21.13
N GLU A 223 -3.41 -0.28 -21.80
CA GLU A 223 -3.74 -1.56 -21.15
C GLU A 223 -2.44 -2.20 -20.65
N VAL A 224 -2.41 -2.61 -19.39
CA VAL A 224 -1.34 -3.40 -18.79
C VAL A 224 -1.85 -4.78 -18.44
N LYS A 225 -1.02 -5.80 -18.68
CA LYS A 225 -1.16 -7.16 -18.16
C LYS A 225 0.10 -7.50 -17.40
N TYR A 226 -0.06 -8.16 -16.25
CA TYR A 226 1.07 -8.61 -15.44
C TYR A 226 0.85 -10.04 -14.98
N LYS A 227 1.94 -10.81 -14.89
CA LYS A 227 1.93 -12.21 -14.43
C LYS A 227 3.22 -12.53 -13.69
N LEU A 228 3.11 -12.86 -12.41
CA LEU A 228 4.21 -13.36 -11.58
C LEU A 228 4.17 -14.89 -11.58
N THR A 229 5.24 -15.51 -12.07
CA THR A 229 5.34 -16.97 -12.19
C THR A 229 6.53 -17.50 -11.40
N SER A 230 6.33 -18.56 -10.63
CA SER A 230 7.40 -19.31 -9.97
C SER A 230 8.24 -20.04 -11.02
N THR A 231 9.55 -19.83 -11.01
CA THR A 231 10.50 -20.59 -11.84
C THR A 231 10.78 -21.97 -11.25
N LEU A 232 10.54 -22.13 -9.95
CA LEU A 232 10.72 -23.39 -9.22
C LEU A 232 9.61 -24.40 -9.52
N THR A 233 8.37 -23.92 -9.65
CA THR A 233 7.18 -24.78 -9.74
C THR A 233 6.33 -24.56 -11.00
N GLY A 234 6.54 -23.46 -11.72
CA GLY A 234 5.67 -23.04 -12.83
C GLY A 234 4.34 -22.42 -12.38
N GLU A 235 4.10 -22.30 -11.08
CA GLU A 235 2.89 -21.70 -10.52
C GLU A 235 2.75 -20.22 -10.92
N VAL A 236 1.57 -19.83 -11.40
CA VAL A 236 1.21 -18.41 -11.53
C VAL A 236 0.73 -17.89 -10.17
N ILE A 237 1.61 -17.19 -9.46
CA ILE A 237 1.39 -16.69 -8.10
C ILE A 237 0.42 -15.50 -8.09
N LEU A 238 0.54 -14.63 -9.09
CA LEU A 238 -0.26 -13.41 -9.25
C LEU A 238 -0.43 -13.12 -10.73
N GLN A 239 -1.62 -12.72 -11.15
CA GLN A 239 -1.85 -12.21 -12.49
C GLN A 239 -3.00 -11.21 -12.52
N GLY A 240 -2.99 -10.31 -13.49
CA GLY A 240 -4.08 -9.37 -13.69
C GLY A 240 -3.92 -8.49 -14.92
N SER A 241 -4.94 -7.68 -15.17
CA SER A 241 -4.95 -6.70 -16.25
C SER A 241 -5.69 -5.42 -15.82
N LYS A 242 -5.24 -4.28 -16.33
CA LYS A 242 -5.84 -2.97 -16.01
C LYS A 242 -5.69 -2.00 -17.19
N ALA A 243 -6.72 -1.19 -17.43
CA ALA A 243 -6.59 -0.01 -18.27
C ALA A 243 -6.22 1.20 -17.41
N LEU A 244 -5.27 2.00 -17.87
CA LEU A 244 -4.76 3.17 -17.17
C LEU A 244 -4.79 4.38 -18.11
N ASP A 245 -5.38 5.47 -17.63
CA ASP A 245 -5.41 6.75 -18.32
C ASP A 245 -4.46 7.73 -17.62
N TYR A 246 -3.76 8.58 -18.37
CA TYR A 246 -2.94 9.67 -17.86
C TYR A 246 -3.23 10.93 -18.67
N GLU A 247 -3.47 12.03 -17.98
CA GLU A 247 -3.82 13.32 -18.58
C GLU A 247 -3.03 14.43 -17.89
N GLU A 248 -2.48 15.33 -18.69
CA GLU A 248 -1.95 16.63 -18.25
C GLU A 248 -2.77 17.73 -18.93
N TYR A 249 -3.05 18.80 -18.20
CA TYR A 249 -3.75 19.95 -18.78
C TYR A 249 -3.22 21.27 -18.21
N THR A 250 -3.30 22.30 -19.04
CA THR A 250 -3.11 23.71 -18.67
C THR A 250 -4.12 24.59 -19.44
N TYR A 251 -4.28 25.83 -19.02
CA TYR A 251 -5.15 26.80 -19.67
C TYR A 251 -4.58 28.21 -19.62
N TRP A 252 -4.96 29.02 -20.60
CA TRP A 252 -4.67 30.45 -20.61
C TRP A 252 -5.79 31.22 -21.29
N ASP A 253 -5.87 32.51 -20.97
CA ASP A 253 -6.86 33.43 -21.52
C ASP A 253 -6.19 34.50 -22.35
N THR A 254 -6.80 34.88 -23.46
CA THR A 254 -6.42 36.10 -24.20
C THR A 254 -7.62 37.02 -24.34
N TYR A 255 -7.37 38.32 -24.35
CA TYR A 255 -8.38 39.37 -24.26
C TYR A 255 -8.21 40.36 -25.41
N THR A 256 -9.18 40.36 -26.33
CA THR A 256 -9.19 41.29 -27.47
C THR A 256 -10.32 42.28 -27.31
N VAL A 257 -10.03 43.58 -27.24
CA VAL A 257 -11.06 44.62 -27.31
C VAL A 257 -11.63 44.63 -28.73
N ILE A 258 -12.95 44.54 -28.84
CA ILE A 258 -13.66 44.42 -30.11
C ILE A 258 -14.60 45.61 -30.39
N SER A 259 -14.95 46.38 -29.36
CA SER A 259 -15.75 47.60 -29.50
C SER A 259 -15.44 48.55 -28.34
N GLY A 260 -15.35 49.85 -28.66
CA GLY A 260 -14.91 50.89 -27.74
C GLY A 260 -13.39 51.07 -27.72
N THR A 261 -12.93 52.11 -27.02
CA THR A 261 -11.51 52.46 -26.90
C THR A 261 -11.15 52.53 -25.43
N LEU A 262 -10.15 51.77 -25.00
CA LEU A 262 -9.59 51.88 -23.65
C LEU A 262 -8.81 53.19 -23.50
N LYS A 263 -9.08 53.92 -22.42
CA LYS A 263 -8.37 55.11 -21.96
C LYS A 263 -7.14 54.74 -21.15
N ASP A 264 -7.21 53.64 -20.38
CA ASP A 264 -6.08 53.15 -19.61
C ASP A 264 -5.91 51.63 -19.80
N ARG A 265 -4.92 51.26 -20.62
CA ARG A 265 -4.63 49.85 -20.92
C ARG A 265 -4.15 49.08 -19.68
N SER A 266 -3.64 49.75 -18.65
CA SER A 266 -3.14 49.08 -17.44
C SER A 266 -4.24 48.48 -16.57
N GLN A 267 -5.47 49.02 -16.68
CA GLN A 267 -6.65 48.49 -15.98
C GLN A 267 -7.22 47.24 -16.67
N PHE A 268 -6.92 47.05 -17.96
CA PHE A 268 -7.47 45.94 -18.74
C PHE A 268 -6.74 44.61 -18.49
N TYR A 269 -7.43 43.50 -18.75
CA TYR A 269 -6.85 42.17 -18.62
C TYR A 269 -5.62 41.99 -19.52
N GLN A 270 -4.60 41.32 -18.97
CA GLN A 270 -3.42 40.90 -19.71
C GLN A 270 -3.61 39.48 -20.24
N ASP A 271 -3.05 39.23 -21.42
CA ASP A 271 -3.03 37.90 -22.00
C ASP A 271 -2.18 36.97 -21.14
N GLY A 272 -2.76 35.81 -20.80
CA GLY A 272 -2.03 34.70 -20.24
C GLY A 272 -1.06 34.14 -21.28
N LYS A 273 0.09 33.66 -20.80
CA LYS A 273 1.06 32.96 -21.66
C LYS A 273 0.63 31.51 -21.80
N GLU A 274 0.78 30.96 -23.01
CA GLU A 274 0.63 29.52 -23.21
C GLU A 274 1.69 28.78 -22.38
N GLU A 275 1.24 27.96 -21.45
CA GLU A 275 2.12 27.06 -20.71
C GLU A 275 2.40 25.79 -21.52
N THR A 276 3.61 25.25 -21.33
CA THR A 276 4.04 24.00 -21.94
C THR A 276 3.68 22.82 -21.07
N LEU A 277 3.01 21.82 -21.65
CA LEU A 277 2.87 20.50 -21.02
C LEU A 277 4.23 19.77 -20.99
N SER A 278 4.28 18.62 -20.31
CA SER A 278 5.46 17.77 -20.34
C SER A 278 5.79 17.38 -21.78
N ASP A 279 7.09 17.31 -22.08
CA ASP A 279 7.53 16.68 -23.31
C ASP A 279 7.12 15.20 -23.37
N LYS A 280 7.21 14.61 -24.57
CA LYS A 280 6.82 13.22 -24.80
C LYS A 280 7.57 12.26 -23.87
N GLU A 281 8.87 12.45 -23.63
CA GLU A 281 9.63 11.51 -22.81
C GLU A 281 9.18 11.52 -21.36
N ARG A 282 8.99 12.71 -20.79
CA ARG A 282 8.50 12.89 -19.42
C ARG A 282 7.08 12.36 -19.29
N PHE A 283 6.21 12.65 -20.25
CA PHE A 283 4.83 12.16 -20.23
C PHE A 283 4.76 10.62 -20.25
N PHE A 284 5.57 9.97 -21.10
CA PHE A 284 5.67 8.50 -21.14
C PHE A 284 6.30 7.93 -19.86
N ARG A 285 7.28 8.63 -19.27
CA ARG A 285 7.88 8.27 -17.97
C ARG A 285 6.84 8.26 -16.87
N GLU A 286 5.99 9.29 -16.77
CA GLU A 286 4.93 9.36 -15.76
C GLU A 286 3.91 8.22 -15.92
N MET A 287 3.52 7.87 -17.15
CA MET A 287 2.69 6.68 -17.38
C MET A 287 3.40 5.38 -16.95
N ALA A 288 4.68 5.20 -17.28
CA ALA A 288 5.46 4.03 -16.87
C ALA A 288 5.53 3.90 -15.34
N ILE A 289 5.75 5.02 -14.64
CA ILE A 289 5.73 5.08 -13.17
C ILE A 289 4.35 4.68 -12.63
N LYS A 290 3.27 5.18 -13.23
CA LYS A 290 1.90 4.83 -12.86
C LYS A 290 1.63 3.34 -13.01
N ILE A 291 2.08 2.72 -14.12
CA ILE A 291 2.00 1.27 -14.36
C ILE A 291 2.71 0.51 -13.24
N LEU A 292 3.97 0.86 -12.95
CA LEU A 292 4.77 0.17 -11.94
C LEU A 292 4.16 0.28 -10.54
N ARG A 293 3.64 1.47 -10.17
CA ARG A 293 2.94 1.67 -8.88
C ARG A 293 1.72 0.77 -8.73
N VAL A 294 0.94 0.61 -9.81
CA VAL A 294 -0.23 -0.29 -9.82
C VAL A 294 0.20 -1.74 -9.60
N ILE A 295 1.22 -2.19 -10.32
CA ILE A 295 1.74 -3.57 -10.17
C ILE A 295 2.29 -3.77 -8.74
N ASN A 296 3.01 -2.79 -8.20
CA ASN A 296 3.55 -2.85 -6.85
C ASN A 296 2.44 -3.01 -5.79
N GLN A 297 1.32 -2.29 -5.94
CA GLN A 297 0.17 -2.43 -5.03
C GLN A 297 -0.42 -3.84 -5.05
N GLU A 298 -0.41 -4.52 -6.19
CA GLU A 298 -0.90 -5.89 -6.31
C GLU A 298 0.08 -6.89 -5.69
N LEU A 299 1.39 -6.70 -5.87
CA LEU A 299 2.43 -7.49 -5.22
C LEU A 299 2.36 -7.38 -3.69
N LYS A 300 2.11 -6.20 -3.14
CA LYS A 300 1.94 -5.96 -1.70
C LYS A 300 0.74 -6.69 -1.07
N LYS A 301 -0.18 -7.23 -1.86
CA LYS A 301 -1.28 -8.08 -1.36
C LYS A 301 -0.85 -9.51 -1.11
N LEU A 302 0.32 -9.92 -1.59
CA LEU A 302 0.88 -11.23 -1.31
C LEU A 302 1.27 -11.30 0.18
N GLN A 303 1.08 -12.47 0.76
CA GLN A 303 1.38 -12.67 2.17
C GLN A 303 2.88 -12.61 2.39
N ASP A 304 3.31 -11.75 3.32
CA ASP A 304 4.73 -11.60 3.61
C ASP A 304 5.24 -12.67 4.57
N TYR A 305 6.40 -13.21 4.24
CA TYR A 305 7.15 -14.16 5.04
C TYR A 305 8.05 -13.45 6.05
N ASP A 306 8.57 -12.25 5.72
CA ASP A 306 9.63 -11.59 6.49
C ASP A 306 9.14 -10.92 7.79
N PHE A 307 7.84 -10.59 7.90
CA PHE A 307 7.26 -10.05 9.14
C PHE A 307 7.54 -10.93 10.39
N LEU A 308 7.78 -12.24 10.22
CA LEU A 308 8.09 -13.14 11.33
C LEU A 308 9.57 -13.24 11.69
N LYS A 309 10.51 -12.75 10.88
CA LYS A 309 11.94 -12.72 11.27
C LYS A 309 12.19 -11.76 12.44
N ILE A 310 11.42 -10.66 12.52
CA ILE A 310 11.61 -9.60 13.52
C ILE A 310 11.11 -10.00 14.92
N TYR A 311 10.13 -10.91 15.02
CA TYR A 311 9.51 -11.26 16.30
C TYR A 311 10.06 -12.52 16.97
N ILE A 312 11.03 -13.20 16.35
CA ILE A 312 11.56 -14.50 16.83
C ILE A 312 13.08 -14.45 17.08
N SER A 313 13.77 -13.34 16.76
CA SER A 313 15.16 -13.06 17.17
C SER A 313 15.23 -12.54 18.60
#